data_AF-A0AA86TVH1-F1
#
_entry.id   AF-A0AA86TVH1-F1
#
_cell.length_a   1.000
_cell.length_b   1.000
_cell.length_c   1.000
_cell.angle_alpha   90.00
_cell.angle_beta   90.00
_cell.angle_gamma   90.00
#
_symmetry.space_group_name_H-M   'P 1'
#
loop_
_entity.id
_entity.type
_entity.pdbx_description
1 polymer ?
#
loop_
_entity_poly.entity_id
_entity_poly.type
_entity_poly.pdbx_seq_one_letter_code
_entity_poly.pdbx_strand_id
1 'polypeptide(L)'
;MIVLLCSFAYDQLLEKDYQVIIQNYIDSMVGIKYMPKYGTTAPTSNQNAADKQIAKMLLTDDRAYIFPQYPNLDQGEEIVNSLTQILQIVIAYATPPLPNSPNIHYKNITTLDIISKALTFIVDKQYTLRKYVPPLLNGVRKQDWYDWQIATPRAINDILMIMGQDIPNELLTKLVKSSRHYQPNSTHTGPIGLQQNSSHFPEPVQVQVQLRTWHQQL
;
A
#
# COMPACT_ATOMS: atom_id res chain seq x y z
N MET A 1 4.95 -34.89 -20.07
CA MET A 1 3.58 -34.43 -19.76
C MET A 1 3.26 -34.40 -18.26
N ILE A 2 3.86 -35.27 -17.42
CA ILE A 2 3.61 -35.31 -15.96
C ILE A 2 4.28 -34.16 -15.17
N VAL A 3 5.49 -33.74 -15.56
CA VAL A 3 6.23 -32.66 -14.86
C VAL A 3 5.53 -31.29 -14.94
N LEU A 4 4.92 -30.97 -16.08
CA LEU A 4 4.17 -29.71 -16.28
C LEU A 4 2.90 -29.63 -15.44
N LEU A 5 2.23 -30.76 -15.19
CA LEU A 5 1.03 -30.82 -14.35
C LEU A 5 1.37 -30.64 -12.86
N CYS A 6 2.51 -31.17 -12.41
CA CYS A 6 2.99 -30.96 -11.05
C CYS A 6 3.40 -29.51 -10.79
N SER A 7 4.09 -28.85 -11.73
CA SER A 7 4.44 -27.42 -11.60
C SER A 7 3.19 -26.53 -11.57
N PHE A 8 2.23 -26.78 -12.46
CA PHE A 8 0.98 -26.01 -12.50
C PHE A 8 0.12 -26.22 -11.24
N ALA A 9 -0.01 -27.46 -10.76
CA ALA A 9 -0.73 -27.75 -9.52
C ALA A 9 -0.02 -27.17 -8.29
N TYR A 10 1.32 -27.15 -8.27
CA TYR A 10 2.12 -26.55 -7.22
C TYR A 10 1.99 -25.02 -7.20
N ASP A 11 2.02 -24.37 -8.36
CA ASP A 11 1.80 -22.92 -8.49
C ASP A 11 0.39 -22.51 -8.05
N GLN A 12 -0.64 -23.31 -8.38
CA GLN A 12 -2.01 -23.09 -7.91
C GLN A 12 -2.17 -23.31 -6.40
N LEU A 13 -1.46 -24.28 -5.83
CA LEU A 13 -1.45 -24.53 -4.38
C LEU A 13 -0.76 -23.37 -3.65
N LEU A 14 0.38 -22.90 -4.15
CA LEU A 14 1.08 -21.73 -3.63
C LEU A 14 0.24 -20.45 -3.72
N GLU A 15 -0.45 -20.25 -4.84
CA GLU A 15 -1.37 -19.12 -5.02
C GLU A 15 -2.48 -19.17 -3.97
N LYS A 16 -3.10 -20.34 -3.78
CA LYS A 16 -4.17 -20.52 -2.77
C LYS A 16 -3.67 -20.26 -1.35
N ASP A 17 -2.51 -20.80 -0.97
CA ASP A 17 -1.94 -20.59 0.36
C ASP A 17 -1.58 -19.12 0.59
N TYR A 18 -1.08 -18.44 -0.45
CA TYR A 18 -0.79 -17.01 -0.40
C TYR A 18 -2.06 -16.16 -0.23
N GLN A 19 -3.15 -16.49 -0.95
CA GLN A 19 -4.44 -15.82 -0.78
C GLN A 19 -5.00 -16.00 0.63
N VAL A 20 -4.82 -17.18 1.25
CA VAL A 20 -5.24 -17.41 2.65
C VAL A 20 -4.44 -16.55 3.62
N ILE A 21 -3.13 -16.39 3.42
CA ILE A 21 -2.29 -15.52 4.25
C ILE A 21 -2.71 -14.06 4.08
N ILE A 22 -2.92 -13.60 2.84
CA ILE A 22 -3.42 -12.25 2.55
C ILE A 22 -4.77 -12.03 3.23
N GLN A 23 -5.73 -12.93 3.06
CA GLN A 23 -7.07 -12.77 3.63
C GLN A 23 -7.03 -12.70 5.15
N ASN A 24 -6.24 -13.56 5.80
CA ASN A 24 -6.03 -13.51 7.25
C ASN A 24 -5.41 -12.19 7.71
N TYR A 25 -4.50 -11.63 6.91
CA TYR A 25 -3.91 -10.32 7.16
C TYR A 25 -4.97 -9.22 7.06
N ILE A 26 -5.73 -9.19 5.96
CA ILE A 26 -6.83 -8.25 5.73
C ILE A 26 -7.82 -8.31 6.89
N ASP A 27 -8.34 -9.49 7.23
CA ASP A 27 -9.33 -9.69 8.29
C ASP A 27 -8.84 -9.19 9.66
N SER A 28 -7.53 -9.28 9.90
CA SER A 28 -6.89 -8.73 11.10
C SER A 28 -6.83 -7.21 11.06
N MET A 29 -6.49 -6.63 9.89
CA MET A 29 -6.37 -5.18 9.68
C MET A 29 -7.74 -4.46 9.71
N VAL A 30 -8.76 -5.05 9.09
CA VAL A 30 -10.13 -4.47 9.08
C VAL A 30 -10.92 -4.79 10.35
N GLY A 31 -10.38 -5.63 11.24
CA GLY A 31 -10.97 -5.98 12.52
C GLY A 31 -12.08 -7.04 12.45
N ILE A 32 -12.39 -7.60 11.28
CA ILE A 32 -13.41 -8.64 11.10
C ILE A 32 -13.07 -9.90 11.90
N LYS A 33 -11.78 -10.29 11.91
CA LYS A 33 -11.29 -11.47 12.66
C LYS A 33 -11.66 -11.42 14.14
N TYR A 34 -11.81 -10.22 14.70
CA TYR A 34 -12.05 -10.00 16.11
C TYR A 34 -13.49 -9.57 16.46
N MET A 35 -14.36 -9.39 15.46
CA MET A 35 -15.78 -9.01 15.67
C MET A 35 -16.54 -9.92 16.64
N PRO A 36 -16.39 -11.27 16.60
CA PRO A 36 -17.09 -12.14 17.55
C PRO A 36 -16.67 -11.91 19.01
N LYS A 37 -15.51 -11.28 19.26
CA LYS A 37 -14.94 -11.07 20.59
C LYS A 37 -15.14 -9.66 21.13
N TYR A 38 -15.22 -8.64 20.27
CA TYR A 38 -15.27 -7.22 20.70
C TYR A 38 -16.47 -6.42 20.15
N GLY A 39 -17.40 -7.07 19.44
CA GLY A 39 -18.65 -6.46 18.96
C GLY A 39 -18.67 -6.12 17.45
N THR A 40 -19.84 -5.72 16.96
CA THR A 40 -20.13 -5.49 15.53
C THR A 40 -19.90 -4.05 15.05
N THR A 41 -19.24 -3.20 15.84
CA THR A 41 -19.11 -1.76 15.56
C THR A 41 -17.94 -1.39 14.63
N ALA A 42 -17.07 -2.35 14.26
CA ALA A 42 -15.88 -2.07 13.44
C ALA A 42 -16.19 -1.37 12.10
N PRO A 43 -17.24 -1.73 11.33
CA PRO A 43 -17.58 -1.01 10.09
C PRO A 43 -17.86 0.47 10.32
N THR A 44 -18.67 0.81 11.33
CA THR A 44 -18.98 2.20 11.68
C THR A 44 -17.74 2.95 12.18
N SER A 45 -16.91 2.29 12.99
CA SER A 45 -15.65 2.87 13.47
C SER A 45 -14.68 3.17 12.32
N ASN A 46 -14.55 2.24 11.39
CA ASN A 46 -13.68 2.40 10.22
C ASN A 46 -14.23 3.50 9.30
N GLN A 47 -15.56 3.56 9.11
CA GLN A 47 -16.20 4.66 8.38
C GLN A 47 -15.86 6.02 9.01
N ASN A 48 -16.09 6.18 10.31
CA ASN A 48 -15.80 7.43 11.02
C ASN A 48 -14.32 7.84 10.95
N ALA A 49 -13.41 6.85 10.98
CA ALA A 49 -11.99 7.11 10.80
C ALA A 49 -11.68 7.62 9.40
N ALA A 50 -12.24 6.99 8.35
CA ALA A 50 -12.09 7.44 6.97
C ALA A 50 -12.66 8.84 6.74
N ASP A 51 -13.90 9.10 7.18
CA ASP A 51 -14.56 10.40 7.09
C ASP A 51 -13.69 11.51 7.69
N LYS A 52 -13.12 11.26 8.88
CA LYS A 52 -12.22 12.18 9.57
C LYS A 52 -10.95 12.50 8.76
N GLN A 53 -10.41 11.53 8.02
CA GLN A 53 -9.22 11.79 7.20
C GLN A 53 -9.57 12.45 5.87
N ILE A 54 -10.63 12.00 5.20
CA ILE A 54 -11.10 12.60 3.94
C ILE A 54 -11.41 14.09 4.15
N ALA A 55 -12.05 14.45 5.26
CA ALA A 55 -12.35 15.86 5.59
C ALA A 55 -11.11 16.76 5.75
N LYS A 56 -9.91 16.19 5.94
CA LYS A 56 -8.65 16.92 6.05
C LYS A 56 -7.85 16.92 4.75
N MET A 57 -8.29 16.20 3.72
CA MET A 57 -7.53 16.06 2.48
C MET A 57 -7.74 17.26 1.57
N LEU A 58 -6.66 17.73 0.96
CA LEU A 58 -6.72 18.62 -0.19
C LEU A 58 -6.69 17.77 -1.48
N LEU A 59 -7.81 17.78 -2.21
CA LEU A 59 -8.00 16.96 -3.41
C LEU A 59 -7.98 17.77 -4.72
N THR A 60 -7.64 19.05 -4.68
CA THR A 60 -7.50 19.91 -5.87
C THR A 60 -6.25 19.52 -6.67
N ASP A 61 -6.27 19.69 -7.99
CA ASP A 61 -5.16 19.23 -8.85
C ASP A 61 -3.86 20.05 -8.67
N ASP A 62 -3.97 21.30 -8.21
CA ASP A 62 -2.87 22.23 -7.94
C ASP A 62 -2.28 22.11 -6.52
N ARG A 63 -2.70 21.09 -5.77
CA ARG A 63 -2.29 20.88 -4.38
C ARG A 63 -0.77 20.75 -4.20
N ALA A 64 -0.25 21.42 -3.18
CA ALA A 64 1.14 21.27 -2.74
C ALA A 64 1.36 20.08 -1.79
N TYR A 65 0.29 19.60 -1.16
CA TYR A 65 0.26 18.51 -0.18
C TYR A 65 -1.12 17.83 -0.17
N ILE A 66 -1.22 16.61 0.34
CA ILE A 66 -2.51 15.92 0.56
C ILE A 66 -3.10 16.29 1.92
N PHE A 67 -2.26 16.32 2.95
CA PHE A 67 -2.66 16.64 4.32
C PHE A 67 -1.95 17.92 4.77
N PRO A 68 -2.67 18.99 5.15
CA PRO A 68 -2.06 20.25 5.57
C PRO A 68 -1.10 20.11 6.74
N GLN A 69 -1.33 19.14 7.62
CA GLN A 69 -0.46 18.85 8.76
C GLN A 69 0.85 18.11 8.38
N TYR A 70 0.97 17.61 7.15
CA TYR A 70 2.14 16.92 6.62
C TYR A 70 2.54 17.51 5.25
N PRO A 71 2.91 18.81 5.19
CA PRO A 71 3.14 19.51 3.93
C PRO A 71 4.45 19.14 3.24
N ASN A 72 5.43 18.58 3.96
CA ASN A 72 6.79 18.37 3.50
C ASN A 72 7.10 16.88 3.30
N LEU A 73 6.78 16.37 2.10
CA LEU A 73 7.08 14.98 1.71
C LEU A 73 8.57 14.71 1.42
N ASP A 74 9.47 15.66 1.69
CA ASP A 74 10.91 15.40 1.70
C ASP A 74 11.36 14.81 3.05
N GLN A 75 10.48 14.84 4.06
CA GLN A 75 10.69 14.19 5.36
C GLN A 75 10.03 12.80 5.38
N GLY A 76 10.79 11.79 5.81
CA GLY A 76 10.31 10.41 5.86
C GLY A 76 9.10 10.28 6.80
N GLU A 77 9.15 10.90 7.97
CA GLU A 77 8.06 10.92 8.95
C GLU A 77 6.74 11.43 8.35
N GLU A 78 6.77 12.52 7.58
CA GLU A 78 5.56 13.13 7.01
C GLU A 78 4.94 12.27 5.91
N ILE A 79 5.75 11.53 5.15
CA ILE A 79 5.27 10.50 4.23
C ILE A 79 4.58 9.37 4.99
N VAL A 80 5.24 8.84 6.02
CA VAL A 80 4.71 7.73 6.83
C VAL A 80 3.38 8.13 7.45
N ASN A 81 3.31 9.33 8.00
CA ASN A 81 2.10 9.89 8.57
C ASN A 81 1.00 10.04 7.51
N SER A 82 1.32 10.56 6.33
CA SER A 82 0.37 10.67 5.22
C SER A 82 -0.18 9.31 4.77
N LEU A 83 0.69 8.31 4.58
CA LEU A 83 0.30 6.94 4.23
C LEU A 83 -0.54 6.29 5.33
N THR A 84 -0.24 6.58 6.60
CA THR A 84 -1.03 6.08 7.74
C THR A 84 -2.45 6.66 7.74
N GLN A 85 -2.63 7.93 7.39
CA GLN A 85 -3.97 8.50 7.25
C GLN A 85 -4.72 7.89 6.05
N ILE A 86 -4.03 7.67 4.93
CA ILE A 86 -4.61 6.98 3.76
C ILE A 86 -5.02 5.55 4.11
N LEU A 87 -4.20 4.83 4.90
CA LEU A 87 -4.49 3.47 5.34
C LEU A 87 -5.81 3.38 6.13
N GLN A 88 -6.20 4.41 6.88
CA GLN A 88 -7.52 4.42 7.56
C GLN A 88 -8.67 4.45 6.55
N ILE A 89 -8.52 5.18 5.45
CA ILE A 89 -9.50 5.23 4.36
C ILE A 89 -9.54 3.87 3.64
N VAL A 90 -8.38 3.26 3.41
CA VAL A 90 -8.21 1.93 2.79
C VAL A 90 -8.88 0.84 3.65
N ILE A 91 -8.70 0.89 4.97
CA ILE A 91 -9.35 -0.02 5.92
C ILE A 91 -10.88 0.09 5.80
N ALA A 92 -11.43 1.31 5.79
CA ALA A 92 -12.86 1.50 5.57
C ALA A 92 -13.30 0.99 4.18
N TYR A 93 -12.54 1.25 3.13
CA TYR A 93 -12.83 0.75 1.79
C TYR A 93 -12.93 -0.79 1.72
N ALA A 94 -12.15 -1.51 2.52
CA ALA A 94 -12.15 -2.97 2.58
C ALA A 94 -13.08 -3.58 3.64
N THR A 95 -13.69 -2.79 4.52
CA THR A 95 -14.54 -3.31 5.61
C THR A 95 -16.00 -3.45 5.14
N PRO A 96 -16.59 -4.66 5.05
CA PRO A 96 -17.98 -4.82 4.66
C PRO A 96 -18.94 -4.21 5.71
N PRO A 97 -20.08 -3.65 5.28
CA PRO A 97 -21.10 -3.19 6.22
C PRO A 97 -21.79 -4.37 6.91
N LEU A 98 -22.35 -4.11 8.09
CA LEU A 98 -23.26 -5.04 8.79
C LEU A 98 -24.65 -4.38 8.95
N PRO A 99 -25.73 -5.16 9.17
CA PRO A 99 -27.10 -4.62 9.25
C PRO A 99 -27.27 -3.45 10.23
N ASN A 100 -26.51 -3.44 11.34
CA ASN A 100 -26.53 -2.40 12.37
C ASN A 100 -25.21 -1.63 12.48
N SER A 101 -24.35 -1.71 11.46
CA SER A 101 -23.06 -1.04 11.44
C SER A 101 -22.74 -0.67 9.99
N PRO A 102 -23.20 0.50 9.52
CA PRO A 102 -23.00 0.92 8.15
C PRO A 102 -21.52 1.20 7.87
N ASN A 103 -21.15 1.06 6.60
CA ASN A 103 -19.90 1.57 6.08
C ASN A 103 -20.08 1.96 4.61
N ILE A 104 -20.27 3.25 4.35
CA ILE A 104 -20.51 3.78 3.01
C ILE A 104 -19.30 3.67 2.07
N HIS A 105 -18.10 3.46 2.62
CA HIS A 105 -16.87 3.42 1.85
C HIS A 105 -16.58 2.05 1.25
N TYR A 106 -17.25 1.00 1.72
CA TYR A 106 -16.98 -0.38 1.30
C TYR A 106 -17.09 -0.53 -0.21
N LYS A 107 -15.96 -0.84 -0.87
CA LYS A 107 -15.84 -0.98 -2.34
C LYS A 107 -16.43 0.20 -3.12
N ASN A 108 -16.48 1.38 -2.53
CA ASN A 108 -17.06 2.58 -3.14
C ASN A 108 -16.08 3.21 -4.14
N ILE A 109 -16.55 3.49 -5.37
CA ILE A 109 -15.72 4.04 -6.45
C ILE A 109 -15.15 5.42 -6.15
N THR A 110 -15.90 6.29 -5.46
CA THR A 110 -15.43 7.62 -5.05
C THR A 110 -14.34 7.50 -4.00
N THR A 111 -14.48 6.59 -3.05
CA THR A 111 -13.42 6.29 -2.07
C THR A 111 -12.16 5.76 -2.77
N LEU A 112 -12.31 4.86 -3.75
CA LEU A 112 -11.19 4.33 -4.53
C LEU A 112 -10.46 5.45 -5.31
N ASP A 113 -11.20 6.39 -5.91
CA ASP A 113 -10.63 7.55 -6.60
C ASP A 113 -9.84 8.46 -5.64
N ILE A 114 -10.39 8.74 -4.45
CA ILE A 114 -9.70 9.52 -3.41
C ILE A 114 -8.38 8.85 -3.01
N ILE A 115 -8.41 7.54 -2.73
CA ILE A 115 -7.21 6.78 -2.37
C ILE A 115 -6.19 6.82 -3.52
N SER A 116 -6.64 6.56 -4.75
CA SER A 116 -5.77 6.51 -5.93
C SER A 116 -5.08 7.85 -6.20
N LYS A 117 -5.82 8.97 -6.10
CA LYS A 117 -5.28 10.32 -6.26
C LYS A 117 -4.25 10.67 -5.18
N ALA A 118 -4.50 10.26 -3.94
CA ALA A 118 -3.60 10.49 -2.82
C ALA A 118 -2.30 9.70 -2.96
N LEU A 119 -2.40 8.41 -3.28
CA LEU A 119 -1.25 7.54 -3.50
C LEU A 119 -0.42 7.97 -4.71
N THR A 120 -1.08 8.37 -5.80
CA THR A 120 -0.41 8.91 -7.00
C THR A 120 0.40 10.15 -6.64
N PHE A 121 -0.18 11.09 -5.89
CA PHE A 121 0.52 12.28 -5.45
C PHE A 121 1.76 11.95 -4.61
N ILE A 122 1.63 11.07 -3.60
CA ILE A 122 2.76 10.68 -2.74
C ILE A 122 3.86 10.00 -3.56
N VAL A 123 3.50 9.05 -4.41
CA VAL A 123 4.49 8.27 -5.15
C VAL A 123 5.20 9.12 -6.19
N ASP A 124 4.50 10.01 -6.91
CA ASP A 124 5.12 10.89 -7.91
C ASP A 124 6.08 11.90 -7.24
N LYS A 125 5.75 12.39 -6.03
CA LYS A 125 6.68 13.19 -5.21
C LYS A 125 7.90 12.38 -4.79
N GLN A 126 7.73 11.14 -4.31
CA GLN A 126 8.85 10.26 -3.97
C GLN A 126 9.76 9.96 -5.17
N TYR A 127 9.20 9.68 -6.36
CA TYR A 127 9.98 9.47 -7.58
C TYR A 127 10.80 10.70 -7.96
N THR A 128 10.21 11.89 -7.81
CA THR A 128 10.93 13.15 -8.03
C THR A 128 12.09 13.27 -7.07
N LEU A 129 11.90 12.96 -5.78
CA LEU A 129 12.96 13.02 -4.77
C LEU A 129 14.10 12.04 -5.02
N ARG A 130 13.81 10.82 -5.51
CA ARG A 130 14.85 9.84 -5.88
C ARG A 130 15.84 10.36 -6.91
N LYS A 131 15.41 11.25 -7.80
CA LYS A 131 16.26 11.86 -8.83
C LYS A 131 17.28 12.84 -8.23
N TYR A 132 16.98 13.43 -7.07
CA TYR A 132 17.77 14.50 -6.45
C TYR A 132 18.41 14.10 -5.13
N VAL A 133 18.15 12.90 -4.60
CA VAL A 133 18.82 12.35 -3.43
C VAL A 133 19.94 11.40 -3.91
N PRO A 134 21.17 11.89 -4.21
CA PRO A 134 22.33 11.02 -4.30
C PRO A 134 22.49 10.25 -2.99
N PRO A 135 23.07 9.04 -3.00
CA PRO A 135 23.01 8.11 -1.88
C PRO A 135 23.64 8.75 -0.64
N LEU A 136 22.79 9.24 0.27
CA LEU A 136 23.01 9.51 1.69
C LEU A 136 24.46 9.72 2.15
N LEU A 137 25.23 10.56 1.46
CA LEU A 137 26.64 10.75 1.81
C LEU A 137 26.99 12.16 2.23
N ASN A 138 26.17 13.18 1.93
CA ASN A 138 26.41 14.53 2.43
C ASN A 138 25.10 15.22 2.79
N GLY A 139 24.77 15.24 4.09
CA GLY A 139 23.87 16.24 4.67
C GLY A 139 22.38 15.88 4.81
N VAL A 140 21.85 14.90 4.07
CA VAL A 140 20.50 14.36 4.34
C VAL A 140 20.58 13.40 5.52
N ARG A 141 20.28 14.00 6.67
CA ARG A 141 20.38 13.57 8.07
C ARG A 141 20.31 12.06 8.29
N LYS A 142 21.28 11.55 9.05
CA LYS A 142 21.34 10.20 9.64
C LYS A 142 20.09 9.76 10.44
N GLN A 143 19.07 10.60 10.59
CA GLN A 143 17.97 10.39 11.53
C GLN A 143 16.73 9.68 10.97
N ASP A 144 16.54 9.59 9.64
CA ASP A 144 15.24 9.10 9.10
C ASP A 144 15.33 7.84 8.25
N TRP A 145 16.44 7.07 8.33
CA TRP A 145 16.57 5.82 7.55
C TRP A 145 15.46 4.82 7.86
N TYR A 146 14.95 4.82 9.11
CA TYR A 146 13.85 3.98 9.54
C TYR A 146 12.57 4.30 8.77
N ASP A 147 12.24 5.58 8.60
CA ASP A 147 11.02 5.97 7.90
C ASP A 147 11.05 5.62 6.43
N TRP A 148 12.21 5.84 5.80
CA TRP A 148 12.39 5.54 4.38
C TRP A 148 12.46 4.04 4.11
N GLN A 149 13.21 3.28 4.90
CA GLN A 149 13.44 1.87 4.63
C GLN A 149 12.41 0.95 5.28
N ILE A 150 11.81 1.31 6.41
CA ILE A 150 10.95 0.40 7.15
C ILE A 150 9.52 0.89 7.12
N ALA A 151 9.26 2.07 7.67
CA ALA A 151 7.87 2.51 7.88
C ALA A 151 7.14 2.82 6.57
N THR A 152 7.80 3.47 5.61
CA THR A 152 7.21 3.77 4.30
C THR A 152 6.91 2.50 3.50
N PRO A 153 7.86 1.55 3.29
CA PRO A 153 7.58 0.29 2.61
C PRO A 153 6.51 -0.54 3.32
N ARG A 154 6.51 -0.56 4.65
CA ARG A 154 5.45 -1.23 5.42
C ARG A 154 4.08 -0.64 5.13
N ALA A 155 3.94 0.69 5.23
CA ALA A 155 2.66 1.35 4.99
C ALA A 155 2.17 1.14 3.55
N ILE A 156 3.07 1.17 2.55
CA ILE A 156 2.74 0.82 1.17
C ILE A 156 2.28 -0.64 1.08
N ASN A 157 3.01 -1.57 1.68
CA ASN A 157 2.66 -2.99 1.65
C ASN A 157 1.30 -3.25 2.32
N ASP A 158 0.99 -2.60 3.44
CA ASP A 158 -0.31 -2.72 4.12
C ASP A 158 -1.46 -2.31 3.18
N ILE A 159 -1.28 -1.20 2.45
CA ILE A 159 -2.25 -0.73 1.46
C ILE A 159 -2.38 -1.72 0.29
N LEU A 160 -1.26 -2.20 -0.25
CA LEU A 160 -1.24 -3.17 -1.36
C LEU A 160 -1.85 -4.52 -0.96
N MET A 161 -1.65 -4.97 0.27
CA MET A 161 -2.25 -6.20 0.79
C MET A 161 -3.77 -6.07 0.88
N ILE A 162 -4.28 -4.90 1.28
CA ILE A 162 -5.72 -4.69 1.46
C ILE A 162 -6.46 -4.47 0.14
N MET A 163 -5.88 -3.70 -0.79
CA MET A 163 -6.61 -3.26 -1.99
C MET A 163 -5.80 -3.31 -3.28
N GLY A 164 -4.66 -4.02 -3.31
CA GLY A 164 -3.78 -4.08 -4.48
C GLY A 164 -4.45 -4.57 -5.77
N GLN A 165 -5.51 -5.37 -5.67
CA GLN A 165 -6.29 -5.85 -6.81
C GLN A 165 -7.21 -4.78 -7.42
N ASP A 166 -7.55 -3.75 -6.64
CA ASP A 166 -8.47 -2.67 -7.06
C ASP A 166 -7.71 -1.43 -7.54
N ILE A 167 -6.40 -1.36 -7.32
CA ILE A 167 -5.53 -0.25 -7.72
C ILE A 167 -5.19 -0.38 -9.22
N PRO A 168 -5.25 0.71 -10.01
CA PRO A 168 -4.80 0.70 -11.40
C PRO A 168 -3.36 0.19 -11.54
N ASN A 169 -3.11 -0.68 -12.52
CA ASN A 169 -1.82 -1.36 -12.71
C ASN A 169 -0.60 -0.42 -12.77
N GLU A 170 -0.75 0.77 -13.34
CA GLU A 170 0.31 1.77 -13.38
C GLU A 170 0.69 2.24 -11.96
N LEU A 171 -0.30 2.60 -11.15
CA LEU A 171 -0.10 3.04 -9.77
C LEU A 171 0.45 1.89 -8.91
N LEU A 172 -0.08 0.67 -9.07
CA LEU A 172 0.44 -0.54 -8.42
C LEU A 172 1.93 -0.72 -8.71
N THR A 173 2.34 -0.62 -9.97
CA THR A 173 3.73 -0.74 -10.39
C THR A 173 4.60 0.33 -9.76
N LYS A 174 4.13 1.59 -9.73
CA LYS A 174 4.84 2.71 -9.10
C LYS A 174 5.04 2.46 -7.60
N LEU A 175 4.02 1.99 -6.89
CA LEU A 175 4.06 1.69 -5.45
C LEU A 175 5.01 0.54 -5.12
N VAL A 176 4.96 -0.57 -5.88
CA VAL A 176 5.85 -1.72 -5.68
C VAL A 176 7.31 -1.34 -5.92
N LYS A 177 7.59 -0.62 -7.02
CA LYS A 177 8.93 -0.07 -7.29
C LYS A 177 9.34 0.95 -6.23
N SER A 178 8.38 1.66 -5.62
CA SER A 178 8.68 2.55 -4.51
C SER A 178 9.18 1.77 -3.29
N SER A 179 8.40 0.80 -2.83
CA SER A 179 8.74 -0.08 -1.71
C SER A 179 10.10 -0.78 -1.89
N ARG A 180 10.34 -1.38 -3.06
CA ARG A 180 11.59 -2.11 -3.37
C ARG A 180 12.84 -1.23 -3.39
N HIS A 181 12.73 0.01 -3.84
CA HIS A 181 13.89 0.90 -3.90
C HIS A 181 14.43 1.23 -2.50
N TYR A 182 13.56 1.34 -1.49
CA TYR A 182 14.00 1.64 -0.14
C TYR A 182 14.39 0.40 0.67
N GLN A 183 13.82 -0.77 0.35
CA GLN A 183 14.19 -2.07 0.92
C GLN A 183 14.52 -3.09 -0.19
N PRO A 184 15.68 -2.94 -0.84
CA PRO A 184 16.06 -3.88 -1.89
C PRO A 184 16.60 -5.21 -1.34
N ASN A 185 17.22 -5.17 -0.15
CA ASN A 185 17.89 -6.31 0.46
C ASN A 185 17.52 -6.41 1.94
N SER A 186 16.89 -7.51 2.32
CA SER A 186 16.44 -7.78 3.70
C SER A 186 17.59 -7.95 4.70
N THR A 187 18.83 -8.12 4.23
CA THR A 187 20.01 -8.33 5.09
C THR A 187 20.76 -7.05 5.45
N HIS A 188 20.41 -5.90 4.85
CA HIS A 188 21.11 -4.64 5.07
C HIS A 188 20.12 -3.48 5.28
N THR A 189 20.40 -2.65 6.29
CA THR A 189 19.62 -1.43 6.58
C THR A 189 20.55 -0.21 6.72
N GLY A 190 19.96 0.98 6.84
CA GLY A 190 20.71 2.22 6.97
C GLY A 190 21.46 2.60 5.67
N PRO A 191 22.47 3.48 5.76
CA PRO A 191 23.21 3.97 4.59
C PRO A 191 23.81 2.85 3.71
N ILE A 192 24.17 1.70 4.31
CA ILE A 192 24.78 0.56 3.61
C ILE A 192 23.76 -0.12 2.68
N GLY A 193 22.52 -0.34 3.14
CA GLY A 193 21.46 -0.92 2.32
C GLY A 193 21.06 -0.03 1.13
N LEU A 194 21.16 1.30 1.28
CA LEU A 194 20.82 2.26 0.22
C LEU A 194 21.95 2.50 -0.79
N GLN A 195 23.22 2.20 -0.45
CA GLN A 195 24.34 2.26 -1.40
C GLN A 195 24.41 1.05 -2.33
N GLN A 196 23.88 -0.11 -1.93
CA GLN A 196 23.78 -1.28 -2.82
C GLN A 196 22.83 -1.04 -4.02
N ASN A 197 22.05 0.05 -4.00
CA ASN A 197 21.13 0.49 -5.05
C ASN A 197 21.82 1.01 -6.32
N SER A 198 23.11 1.39 -6.26
CA SER A 198 23.78 2.06 -7.39
C SER A 198 24.52 1.13 -8.36
N SER A 199 24.62 -0.17 -8.10
CA SER A 199 25.50 -1.04 -8.90
C SER A 199 24.88 -2.30 -9.50
N HIS A 200 23.82 -2.90 -8.94
CA HIS A 200 23.24 -4.14 -9.49
C HIS A 200 21.75 -4.28 -9.16
N PHE A 201 20.85 -3.85 -10.05
CA PHE A 201 19.46 -4.33 -10.03
C PHE A 201 19.08 -4.92 -11.38
N PRO A 202 18.77 -6.23 -11.44
CA PRO A 202 18.08 -6.78 -12.61
C PRO A 202 16.67 -6.18 -12.67
N GLU A 203 16.21 -5.92 -13.90
CA GLU A 203 14.83 -5.53 -14.16
C GLU A 203 13.86 -6.44 -13.39
N PRO A 204 12.74 -5.92 -12.84
CA PRO A 204 11.77 -6.77 -12.20
C PRO A 204 11.38 -7.88 -13.18
N VAL A 205 11.49 -9.14 -12.74
CA VAL A 205 10.85 -10.26 -13.43
C VAL A 205 9.44 -9.79 -13.76
N GLN A 206 9.11 -9.75 -15.05
CA GLN A 206 7.76 -9.46 -15.48
C GLN A 206 6.87 -10.56 -14.93
N VAL A 207 6.34 -10.36 -13.72
CA VAL A 207 5.20 -11.11 -13.25
C VAL A 207 4.08 -10.65 -14.14
N GLN A 208 3.85 -11.38 -15.23
CA GLN A 208 2.60 -11.27 -15.96
C GLN A 208 1.51 -11.62 -14.96
N VAL A 209 0.93 -10.60 -14.32
CA VAL A 209 -0.36 -10.73 -13.68
C VAL A 209 -1.31 -11.04 -14.82
N GLN A 210 -1.52 -12.33 -15.09
CA GLN A 210 -2.62 -12.75 -15.95
C GLN A 210 -3.90 -12.32 -15.24
N LEU A 211 -4.43 -11.16 -15.64
CA LEU A 211 -5.78 -10.76 -15.35
C LEU A 211 -6.70 -11.83 -15.94
N ARG A 212 -7.08 -12.84 -15.16
CA ARG A 212 -8.22 -13.68 -15.51
C ARG A 212 -9.46 -12.83 -15.29
N THR A 213 -9.96 -12.26 -16.38
CA THR A 213 -11.33 -11.78 -16.48
C THR A 213 -12.26 -12.95 -16.21
N TRP A 214 -12.83 -13.03 -15.01
CA TRP A 214 -13.98 -13.88 -14.75
C TRP A 214 -15.20 -13.18 -15.33
N HIS A 215 -15.48 -13.45 -16.60
CA HIS A 215 -16.79 -13.24 -17.19
C HIS A 215 -17.30 -14.59 -17.71
N GLN A 216 -18.52 -14.90 -17.26
CA GLN A 216 -19.44 -15.92 -17.76
C GLN A 216 -19.13 -17.37 -17.37
N GLN A 217 -19.91 -17.85 -16.39
CA GLN A 217 -20.82 -18.98 -16.62
C GLN A 217 -21.98 -18.87 -15.62
N LEU A 218 -23.11 -18.37 -16.14
CA LEU A 218 -24.45 -18.81 -15.74
C LEU A 218 -24.67 -20.24 -16.24
#